data_AF-W1X5Z1-F1
#
_entry.id   AF-W1X5Z1-F1
#
_cell.length_a   1.000
_cell.length_b   1.000
_cell.length_c   1.000
_cell.angle_alpha   90.00
_cell.angle_beta   90.00
_cell.angle_gamma   90.00
#
_symmetry.space_group_name_H-M   'P 1'
#
loop_
_entity.id
_entity.type
_entity.pdbx_description
1 polymer ?
#
loop_
_entity_poly.entity_id
_entity_poly.type
_entity_poly.pdbx_seq_one_letter_code
_entity_poly.pdbx_strand_id
1 'polypeptide(L)'
;CTGCNTCLAACSDVHKTQGLQQHPRLALAKTSTLTAPVVCHHCEEAPCLQVCPVNAISQRDDAIQLNESLCIGCKLCAVVCPFGAISASGSRPVNAPAQYVFQAEGSLKDGEENVPPQHALLRWEPGVQTVAV
;
A
#
# COMPACT_ATOMS: atom_id res chain seq x y z
N CYS A 1 24.27 -0.42 -9.59
CA CYS A 1 23.23 0.65 -9.52
C CYS A 1 23.93 1.96 -9.18
N THR A 2 23.69 3.01 -9.96
CA THR A 2 24.30 4.35 -9.75
C THR A 2 23.42 5.28 -8.92
N GLY A 3 22.25 4.82 -8.48
CA GLY A 3 21.33 5.62 -7.68
C GLY A 3 20.58 6.71 -8.46
N CYS A 4 20.52 6.62 -9.79
CA CYS A 4 19.90 7.62 -10.68
C CYS A 4 18.36 7.69 -10.61
N ASN A 5 17.70 6.83 -9.84
CA ASN A 5 16.24 6.75 -9.66
C ASN A 5 15.42 6.49 -10.93
N THR A 6 16.03 6.17 -12.07
CA THR A 6 15.30 5.88 -13.32
C THR A 6 14.34 4.71 -13.18
N CYS A 7 14.70 3.69 -12.40
CA CYS A 7 13.81 2.56 -12.12
C CYS A 7 12.57 2.95 -11.30
N LEU A 8 12.69 3.94 -10.38
CA LEU A 8 11.55 4.45 -9.62
C LEU A 8 10.60 5.21 -10.54
N ALA A 9 11.13 6.10 -11.39
CA ALA A 9 10.35 6.85 -12.36
C ALA A 9 9.61 5.92 -13.33
N ALA A 10 10.32 4.96 -13.93
CA ALA A 10 9.72 3.98 -14.83
C ALA A 10 8.61 3.16 -14.16
N CYS A 11 8.80 2.74 -12.90
CA CYS A 11 7.77 2.02 -12.16
C CYS A 11 6.52 2.88 -11.95
N SER A 12 6.69 4.13 -11.48
CA SER A 12 5.58 5.06 -11.30
C SER A 12 4.82 5.33 -12.60
N ASP A 13 5.53 5.63 -13.70
CA ASP A 13 4.93 6.00 -14.98
C ASP A 13 4.14 4.84 -15.61
N VAL A 14 4.73 3.64 -15.64
CA VAL A 14 4.05 2.46 -16.20
C VAL A 14 2.77 2.14 -15.42
N HIS A 15 2.84 2.12 -14.09
CA HIS A 15 1.68 1.82 -13.26
C HIS A 15 0.59 2.91 -13.36
N LYS A 16 0.99 4.17 -13.41
CA LYS A 16 0.09 5.30 -13.64
C LYS A 16 -0.70 5.15 -14.94
N THR A 17 -0.06 4.77 -16.05
CA THR A 17 -0.75 4.60 -17.34
C THR A 17 -1.81 3.49 -17.33
N GLN A 18 -1.69 2.54 -16.40
CA GLN A 18 -2.66 1.45 -16.18
C GLN A 18 -3.75 1.82 -15.14
N GLY A 19 -3.80 3.08 -14.68
CA GLY A 19 -4.74 3.54 -13.66
C GLY A 19 -4.40 3.08 -12.23
N LEU A 20 -3.22 2.49 -12.03
CA LEU A 20 -2.72 2.05 -10.72
C LEU A 20 -2.03 3.19 -9.96
N GLN A 21 -1.54 2.88 -8.77
CA GLN A 21 -0.88 3.82 -7.87
C GLN A 21 0.22 4.66 -8.55
N GLN A 22 0.29 5.94 -8.15
CA GLN A 22 1.34 6.87 -8.62
C GLN A 22 2.67 6.63 -7.93
N HIS A 23 2.68 6.07 -6.73
CA HIS A 23 3.92 5.83 -5.99
C HIS A 23 4.64 4.59 -6.56
N PRO A 24 5.97 4.64 -6.78
CA PRO A 24 6.73 3.46 -7.22
C PRO A 24 6.62 2.34 -6.18
N ARG A 25 6.54 1.09 -6.67
CA ARG A 25 6.51 -0.14 -5.87
C ARG A 25 7.90 -0.71 -5.56
N LEU A 26 8.90 0.16 -5.52
CA LEU A 26 10.28 -0.18 -5.21
C LEU A 26 11.01 1.02 -4.59
N ALA A 27 12.01 0.72 -3.78
CA ALA A 27 12.85 1.71 -3.11
C ALA A 27 14.33 1.49 -3.46
N LEU A 28 15.19 2.48 -3.20
CA LEU A 28 16.64 2.27 -3.23
C LEU A 28 17.18 2.21 -1.80
N ALA A 29 17.74 1.06 -1.43
CA ALA A 29 18.60 0.97 -0.27
C ALA A 29 19.96 1.59 -0.63
N LYS A 30 20.38 2.57 0.16
CA LYS A 30 21.65 3.30 -0.03
C LYS A 30 22.51 3.16 1.22
N THR A 31 23.74 2.75 1.04
CA THR A 31 24.82 2.83 2.02
C THR A 31 25.91 3.76 1.48
N SER A 32 26.97 4.00 2.25
CA SER A 32 28.11 4.81 1.79
C SER A 32 28.84 4.23 0.58
N THR A 33 28.71 2.92 0.34
CA THR A 33 29.47 2.20 -0.69
C THR A 33 28.59 1.47 -1.70
N LEU A 34 27.31 1.25 -1.40
CA LEU A 34 26.42 0.46 -2.22
C LEU A 34 25.07 1.16 -2.38
N THR A 35 24.50 1.04 -3.57
CA THR A 35 23.08 1.31 -3.79
C THR A 35 22.47 0.09 -4.46
N ALA A 36 21.31 -0.33 -4.00
CA ALA A 36 20.57 -1.45 -4.57
C ALA A 36 19.07 -1.17 -4.55
N PRO A 37 18.31 -1.58 -5.59
CA PRO A 37 16.86 -1.54 -5.54
C PRO A 37 16.33 -2.63 -4.58
N VAL A 38 15.36 -2.25 -3.76
CA VAL A 38 14.55 -3.15 -2.96
C VAL A 38 13.22 -3.30 -3.67
N VAL A 39 12.90 -4.53 -4.07
CA VAL A 39 11.73 -4.90 -4.89
C VAL A 39 11.01 -6.08 -4.27
N CYS A 40 9.74 -6.30 -4.65
CA CYS A 40 9.04 -7.52 -4.28
C CYS A 40 9.76 -8.75 -4.85
N HIS A 41 9.95 -9.76 -4.02
CA HIS A 41 10.57 -11.03 -4.43
C HIS A 41 9.56 -12.05 -4.96
N HIS A 42 8.27 -11.73 -4.93
CA HIS A 42 7.17 -12.63 -5.30
C HIS A 42 7.32 -14.03 -4.67
N CYS A 43 7.52 -14.07 -3.34
CA CYS A 43 7.79 -15.29 -2.60
C CYS A 43 6.72 -16.36 -2.86
N GLU A 44 7.16 -17.61 -3.04
CA GLU A 44 6.28 -18.78 -3.14
C GLU A 44 5.42 -18.93 -1.86
N GLU A 45 6.05 -18.83 -0.70
CA GLU A 45 5.38 -18.73 0.59
C GLU A 45 5.38 -17.27 1.08
N ALA A 46 4.39 -16.50 0.64
CA ALA A 46 4.29 -15.07 0.94
C ALA A 46 3.62 -14.77 2.30
N PRO A 47 4.35 -14.32 3.34
CA PRO A 47 3.74 -13.98 4.63
C PRO A 47 2.78 -12.78 4.52
N CYS A 48 3.03 -11.87 3.58
CA CYS A 48 2.15 -10.74 3.31
C CYS A 48 0.76 -11.17 2.82
N LEU A 49 0.66 -12.28 2.09
CA LEU A 49 -0.61 -12.89 1.68
C LEU A 49 -1.34 -13.44 2.91
N GLN A 50 -0.65 -14.21 3.75
CA GLN A 50 -1.22 -14.86 4.93
C GLN A 50 -1.76 -13.87 5.97
N VAL A 51 -1.14 -12.70 6.12
CA VAL A 51 -1.54 -11.71 7.12
C VAL A 51 -2.63 -10.75 6.65
N CYS A 52 -3.03 -10.78 5.38
CA CYS A 52 -3.98 -9.81 4.83
C CYS A 52 -5.42 -10.13 5.29
N PRO A 53 -6.04 -9.32 6.17
CA PRO A 53 -7.35 -9.66 6.76
C PRO A 53 -8.52 -9.58 5.78
N VAL A 54 -8.32 -8.92 4.65
CA VAL A 54 -9.34 -8.65 3.61
C VAL A 54 -9.02 -9.38 2.30
N ASN A 55 -8.02 -10.26 2.29
CA ASN A 55 -7.59 -11.01 1.12
C ASN A 55 -7.30 -10.11 -0.11
N ALA A 56 -6.75 -8.91 0.13
CA ALA A 56 -6.37 -8.00 -0.95
C ALA A 56 -5.11 -8.47 -1.69
N ILE A 57 -4.31 -9.36 -1.09
CA ILE A 57 -3.09 -9.90 -1.71
C ILE A 57 -3.39 -11.32 -2.21
N SER A 58 -3.00 -11.61 -3.45
CA SER A 58 -3.17 -12.93 -4.07
C SER A 58 -1.94 -13.33 -4.87
N GLN A 59 -1.73 -14.62 -5.07
CA GLN A 59 -0.68 -15.15 -5.95
C GLN A 59 -1.32 -15.56 -7.27
N ARG A 60 -0.80 -15.05 -8.38
CA ARG A 60 -1.21 -15.39 -9.75
C ARG A 60 0.00 -15.37 -10.67
N ASP A 61 0.16 -16.39 -11.50
CA ASP A 61 1.26 -16.50 -12.48
C ASP A 61 2.65 -16.27 -11.84
N ASP A 62 2.91 -16.94 -10.71
CA ASP A 62 4.12 -16.78 -9.88
C ASP A 62 4.39 -15.35 -9.37
N ALA A 63 3.39 -14.48 -9.42
CA ALA A 63 3.47 -13.12 -8.92
C ALA A 63 2.53 -12.88 -7.74
N ILE A 64 3.08 -12.33 -6.66
CA ILE A 64 2.31 -11.70 -5.59
C ILE A 64 1.74 -10.36 -6.06
N GLN A 65 0.41 -10.26 -6.09
CA GLN A 65 -0.34 -9.11 -6.58
C GLN A 65 -1.23 -8.55 -5.48
N LEU A 66 -1.22 -7.22 -5.34
CA LEU A 66 -2.13 -6.48 -4.47
C LEU A 66 -3.29 -5.94 -5.30
N ASN A 67 -4.52 -6.24 -4.88
CA ASN A 67 -5.72 -5.57 -5.33
C ASN A 67 -5.96 -4.34 -4.45
N GLU A 68 -5.65 -3.16 -4.97
CA GLU A 68 -5.77 -1.91 -4.22
C GLU A 68 -7.22 -1.55 -3.86
N SER A 69 -8.21 -2.08 -4.58
CA SER A 69 -9.63 -1.80 -4.30
C SER A 69 -10.13 -2.48 -3.02
N LEU A 70 -9.49 -3.59 -2.62
CA LEU A 70 -9.81 -4.34 -1.40
C LEU A 70 -8.94 -3.94 -0.22
N CYS A 71 -7.81 -3.27 -0.48
CA CYS A 71 -6.83 -2.95 0.55
C CYS A 71 -7.36 -1.91 1.53
N ILE A 72 -7.41 -2.27 2.82
CA ILE A 72 -7.86 -1.37 3.88
C ILE A 72 -6.75 -0.54 4.55
N GLY A 73 -5.54 -0.52 3.98
CA GLY A 73 -4.41 0.24 4.52
C GLY A 73 -3.96 -0.17 5.94
N CYS A 74 -4.21 -1.41 6.38
CA CYS A 74 -3.85 -1.89 7.72
C CYS A 74 -2.34 -2.09 7.95
N LYS A 75 -1.52 -2.09 6.88
CA LYS A 75 -0.04 -2.15 6.88
C LYS A 75 0.58 -3.43 7.47
N LEU A 76 -0.21 -4.44 7.83
CA LEU A 76 0.33 -5.71 8.32
C LEU A 76 1.28 -6.37 7.33
N CYS A 77 0.99 -6.29 6.03
CA CYS A 77 1.85 -6.80 4.96
C CYS A 77 3.26 -6.16 4.96
N ALA A 78 3.37 -4.88 5.31
CA ALA A 78 4.65 -4.19 5.43
C ALA A 78 5.46 -4.69 6.63
N VAL A 79 4.78 -4.93 7.76
CA VAL A 79 5.43 -5.43 9.00
C VAL A 79 6.00 -6.83 8.81
N VAL A 80 5.28 -7.71 8.10
CA VAL A 80 5.70 -9.12 7.95
C VAL A 80 6.62 -9.36 6.75
N CYS A 81 6.88 -8.35 5.91
CA CYS A 81 7.75 -8.53 4.74
C CYS A 81 9.22 -8.62 5.18
N PRO A 82 9.88 -9.80 5.05
CA PRO A 82 11.26 -9.95 5.53
C PRO A 82 12.27 -9.18 4.68
N PHE A 83 11.89 -8.81 3.46
CA PHE A 83 12.75 -8.07 2.51
C PHE A 83 12.53 -6.55 2.57
N GLY A 84 11.55 -6.07 3.35
CA GLY A 84 11.19 -4.65 3.37
C GLY A 84 10.69 -4.11 2.02
N ALA A 85 10.16 -4.99 1.18
CA ALA A 85 9.70 -4.65 -0.17
C ALA A 85 8.34 -3.92 -0.19
N ILE A 86 7.60 -3.94 0.91
CA ILE A 86 6.29 -3.29 1.06
C ILE A 86 6.46 -2.15 2.05
N SER A 87 6.16 -0.94 1.59
CA SER A 87 6.12 0.29 2.37
C SER A 87 4.81 0.43 3.13
N ALA A 88 4.91 0.86 4.39
CA ALA A 88 3.75 1.25 5.21
C ALA A 88 3.16 2.61 4.77
N SER A 89 3.90 3.36 3.96
CA SER A 89 3.47 4.59 3.30
C SER A 89 3.08 4.28 1.87
N GLY A 90 1.94 4.78 1.42
CA GLY A 90 1.48 4.55 0.07
C GLY A 90 0.49 5.58 -0.44
N SER A 91 0.04 5.42 -1.69
CA SER A 91 -0.85 6.37 -2.35
C SER A 91 -2.26 5.78 -2.56
N ARG A 92 -3.17 6.60 -3.11
CA ARG A 92 -4.47 6.13 -3.60
C ARG A 92 -4.40 5.81 -5.10
N PRO A 93 -5.17 4.81 -5.59
CA PRO A 93 -5.25 4.55 -7.02
C PRO A 93 -5.78 5.81 -7.73
N VAL A 94 -5.29 6.11 -8.93
CA VAL A 94 -5.62 7.37 -9.64
C VAL A 94 -7.12 7.55 -9.81
N ASN A 95 -7.83 6.44 -10.03
CA ASN A 95 -9.25 6.41 -10.36
C ASN A 95 -10.14 5.97 -9.19
N ALA A 96 -9.60 5.83 -7.97
CA ALA A 96 -10.44 5.53 -6.82
C ALA A 96 -11.22 6.80 -6.40
N PRO A 97 -12.51 6.72 -6.05
CA PRO A 97 -13.29 7.85 -5.55
C PRO A 97 -12.77 8.30 -4.18
N ALA A 98 -12.58 9.61 -3.99
CA ALA A 98 -11.92 10.20 -2.80
C ALA A 98 -12.58 9.86 -1.46
N GLN A 99 -13.79 9.32 -1.49
CA GLN A 99 -14.60 8.96 -0.34
C GLN A 99 -15.41 7.71 -0.71
N TYR A 100 -15.29 6.64 0.10
CA TYR A 100 -16.23 5.54 0.03
C TYR A 100 -17.53 6.05 0.66
N VAL A 101 -18.54 6.35 -0.16
CA VAL A 101 -19.87 6.70 0.35
C VAL A 101 -20.50 5.40 0.83
N PHE A 102 -20.42 5.14 2.13
CA PHE A 102 -21.21 4.09 2.76
C PHE A 102 -22.67 4.55 2.74
N GLN A 103 -23.42 4.24 1.68
CA GLN A 103 -24.87 4.38 1.70
C GLN A 103 -25.43 3.26 2.58
N ALA A 104 -25.27 3.40 3.90
CA ALA A 104 -26.12 2.66 4.83
C ALA A 104 -27.54 3.15 4.57
N GLU A 105 -28.41 2.26 4.07
CA GLU A 105 -29.84 2.46 4.25
C GLU A 105 -30.12 2.34 5.76
N GLY A 106 -29.95 3.46 6.47
CA GLY A 106 -29.98 3.52 7.93
C GLY A 106 -28.85 4.37 8.47
N SER A 107 -29.10 5.67 8.58
CA SER A 107 -28.23 6.68 9.21
C SER A 107 -27.71 6.19 10.57
N LEU A 108 -26.44 5.83 10.65
CA LEU A 108 -25.71 5.85 11.92
C LEU A 108 -25.61 7.33 12.28
N LYS A 109 -26.41 7.76 13.26
CA LYS A 109 -26.43 9.14 13.74
C LYS A 109 -25.01 9.53 14.13
N ASP A 110 -24.56 10.67 13.63
CA ASP A 110 -23.27 11.25 13.93
C ASP A 110 -23.12 11.40 15.45
N GLY A 111 -22.33 10.52 16.05
CA GLY A 111 -21.91 10.65 17.43
C GLY A 111 -20.75 11.64 17.47
N GLU A 112 -21.03 12.90 17.75
CA GLU A 112 -20.03 13.81 18.33
C GLU A 112 -19.66 13.25 19.70
N GLU A 113 -18.49 12.62 19.82
CA GLU A 113 -17.92 12.25 21.11
C GLU A 113 -16.42 12.51 21.07
N ASN A 114 -15.94 13.23 22.09
CA ASN A 114 -14.55 13.64 22.31
C ASN A 114 -13.55 12.50 22.02
N VAL A 115 -12.92 12.51 20.84
CA VAL A 115 -11.83 11.60 20.53
C VAL A 115 -10.55 12.14 21.17
N PRO A 116 -9.95 11.45 22.16
CA PRO A 116 -8.67 11.87 22.73
C PRO A 116 -7.61 11.97 21.62
N PRO A 117 -6.56 12.80 21.77
CA PRO A 117 -5.54 12.98 20.75
C PRO A 117 -4.81 11.65 20.49
N GLN A 118 -5.34 10.88 19.55
CA GLN A 118 -4.76 9.64 19.08
C GLN A 118 -3.57 9.97 18.20
N HIS A 119 -2.46 9.26 18.44
CA HIS A 119 -1.24 9.38 17.65
C HIS A 119 -1.59 9.26 16.16
N ALA A 120 -0.94 10.03 15.29
CA ALA A 120 -1.29 10.10 13.86
C ALA A 120 -1.32 8.72 13.16
N LEU A 121 -0.59 7.73 13.70
CA LEU A 121 -0.60 6.34 13.22
C LEU A 121 -1.85 5.53 13.58
N LEU A 122 -2.62 5.96 14.59
CA LEU A 122 -3.79 5.27 15.14
C LEU A 122 -5.10 5.94 14.73
N ARG A 123 -5.05 7.12 14.08
CA ARG A 123 -6.23 7.80 13.57
C ARG A 123 -6.84 7.00 12.41
N TRP A 124 -8.06 6.52 12.60
CA TRP A 124 -8.85 5.87 11.56
C TRP A 124 -9.94 6.84 11.06
N GLU A 125 -9.75 7.41 9.87
CA GLU A 125 -10.75 8.23 9.17
C GLU A 125 -11.42 7.37 8.08
N PRO A 126 -12.76 7.24 8.08
CA PRO A 126 -13.48 6.67 6.95
C PRO A 126 -13.17 7.46 5.67
N GLY A 127 -12.58 6.81 4.66
CA GLY A 127 -12.52 7.38 3.31
C GLY A 127 -11.15 7.76 2.72
N VAL A 128 -10.02 7.69 3.43
CA VAL A 128 -8.69 7.86 2.79
C VAL A 128 -7.72 6.84 3.34
N GLN A 129 -7.60 5.69 2.67
CA GLN A 129 -6.63 4.67 3.05
C GLN A 129 -5.48 4.68 2.06
N THR A 130 -4.30 5.03 2.56
CA THR A 130 -3.04 4.83 1.86
C THR A 130 -2.85 3.34 1.64
N VAL A 131 -2.80 2.92 0.38
CA VAL A 131 -2.65 1.51 0.03
C VAL A 131 -1.18 1.15 0.21
N ALA A 132 -0.88 0.07 0.95
CA ALA A 132 0.51 -0.36 1.11
C ALA A 132 1.13 -0.65 -0.27
N VAL A 133 2.33 -0.15 -0.52
CA VAL A 133 3.01 -0.25 -1.83
C VAL A 133 4.34 -0.94 -1.68
#